data_AF-A0A485A6J0-F1
#
_entry.id   AF-A0A485A6J0-F1
#
_cell.length_a   1.000
_cell.length_b   1.000
_cell.length_c   1.000
_cell.angle_alpha   90.00
_cell.angle_beta   90.00
_cell.angle_gamma   90.00
#
_symmetry.space_group_name_H-M   'P 1'
#
loop_
_entity.id
_entity.type
_entity.pdbx_description
1 polymer ?
#
loop_
_entity_poly.entity_id
_entity_poly.type
_entity_poly.pdbx_seq_one_letter_code
_entity_poly.pdbx_strand_id
1 'polypeptide(L)' 'MLSLLKPKVAAATIPAQQIVPTYKRYRMQALLSVFLGYLAYYIVRNNFTLSTPYLKEQLDLSATKLACSAAAC' A
#
# COMPACT_ATOMS: atom_id res chain seq x y z
N MET A 1 10.70 12.84 13.30
CA MET A 1 11.04 13.77 12.20
C MET A 1 11.49 12.93 11.00
N LEU A 2 10.72 12.96 9.92
CA LEU A 2 10.92 12.14 8.72
C LEU A 2 12.22 12.56 8.01
N SER A 3 13.25 11.72 8.13
CA SER A 3 14.60 11.97 7.58
C SER A 3 14.67 11.63 6.08
N LEU A 4 13.72 12.18 5.30
CA LEU A 4 13.49 11.89 3.88
C LEU A 4 14.63 12.35 2.95
N LEU A 5 15.53 13.21 3.44
CA LEU A 5 16.65 13.77 2.66
C LEU A 5 18.04 13.31 3.14
N LYS A 6 18.13 12.21 3.92
CA LYS A 6 19.46 11.68 4.28
C LYS A 6 20.15 11.12 3.02
N PRO A 7 21.41 11.52 2.74
CA PRO A 7 22.16 10.94 1.63
C PRO A 7 22.25 9.43 1.84
N LYS A 8 22.06 8.69 0.75
CA LYS A 8 22.12 7.23 0.76
C LYS A 8 23.50 6.82 1.24
N VAL A 9 23.57 6.27 2.47
CA VAL A 9 24.80 5.68 3.01
C VAL A 9 25.28 4.65 2.00
N ALA A 10 26.55 4.73 1.62
CA ALA A 10 27.15 3.82 0.66
C ALA A 10 26.84 2.37 1.09
N ALA A 11 26.25 1.60 0.18
CA ALA A 11 25.87 0.23 0.47
C ALA A 11 27.13 -0.55 0.84
N ALA A 12 27.12 -1.22 2.00
CA ALA A 12 28.24 -2.05 2.44
C ALA A 12 28.50 -3.13 1.38
N THR A 13 29.75 -3.22 0.91
CA THR A 13 30.15 -4.19 -0.10
C THR A 13 30.00 -5.60 0.45
N ILE A 14 29.13 -6.39 -0.18
CA ILE A 14 28.91 -7.79 0.18
C ILE A 14 30.00 -8.64 -0.50
N PRO A 15 30.58 -9.67 0.16
CA PRO A 15 31.54 -10.56 -0.46
C PRO A 15 30.95 -11.25 -1.70
N ALA A 16 31.77 -11.46 -2.74
CA ALA A 16 31.33 -11.92 -4.06
C ALA A 16 30.51 -13.23 -4.02
N GLN A 17 30.85 -14.14 -3.10
CA GLN A 17 30.18 -15.42 -2.89
C GLN A 17 28.73 -15.27 -2.41
N GLN A 18 28.38 -14.16 -1.77
CA GLN A 18 27.06 -13.93 -1.17
C GLN A 18 26.15 -13.03 -2.02
N ILE A 19 26.62 -12.54 -3.17
CA ILE A 19 25.84 -11.66 -4.05
C ILE A 19 24.59 -12.40 -4.58
N VAL A 20 24.77 -13.61 -5.12
CA VAL A 20 23.68 -14.39 -5.72
C VAL A 20 22.56 -14.72 -4.71
N PRO A 21 22.82 -15.27 -3.52
CA PRO A 21 21.75 -15.55 -2.56
C PRO A 21 21.08 -14.25 -2.06
N THR A 22 21.85 -13.19 -1.84
CA THR A 22 21.32 -11.91 -1.37
C THR A 22 20.43 -11.25 -2.42
N TYR A 23 20.84 -11.26 -3.68
CA TYR A 23 20.04 -10.74 -4.80
C TYR A 23 18.71 -11.46 -4.93
N LYS A 24 18.72 -12.81 -4.87
CA LYS A 24 17.49 -13.61 -4.93
C LYS A 24 16.52 -13.25 -3.80
N ARG A 25 17.02 -13.09 -2.58
CA ARG A 25 16.21 -12.67 -1.43
C ARG A 25 15.60 -11.29 -1.62
N TYR A 26 16.40 -10.30 -2.01
CA TYR A 26 15.89 -8.93 -2.24
C TYR A 26 14.92 -8.84 -3.42
N ARG A 27 15.14 -9.65 -4.47
CA ARG A 27 14.19 -9.75 -5.58
C ARG A 27 12.82 -10.23 -5.12
N MET A 28 12.76 -11.27 -4.29
CA MET A 28 11.50 -11.77 -3.74
C MET A 28 10.86 -10.76 -2.78
N GLN A 29 11.65 -10.07 -1.95
CA GLN A 29 11.15 -9.04 -1.05
C GLN A 29 10.53 -7.85 -1.80
N ALA A 30 11.17 -7.40 -2.88
CA ALA A 30 10.66 -6.31 -3.72
C ALA A 30 9.39 -6.72 -4.49
N LEU A 31 9.33 -7.96 -4.98
CA LEU A 31 8.13 -8.50 -5.62
C LEU A 31 6.96 -8.52 -4.61
N LEU A 32 7.22 -9.02 -3.40
CA LEU A 32 6.22 -9.13 -2.35
C LEU A 32 5.73 -7.76 -1.88
N SER A 33 6.61 -6.75 -1.77
CA SER A 33 6.22 -5.41 -1.34
C SER A 33 5.29 -4.72 -2.33
N VAL A 34 5.58 -4.78 -3.63
CA VAL A 34 4.72 -4.22 -4.68
C VAL A 34 3.39 -4.97 -4.73
N PHE A 35 3.43 -6.30 -4.63
CA PHE A 35 2.23 -7.13 -4.61
C PHE A 35 1.32 -6.81 -3.42
N LEU A 36 1.88 -6.74 -2.20
CA LEU A 36 1.13 -6.40 -0.99
C LEU A 36 0.59 -4.96 -1.05
N GLY A 37 1.33 -4.02 -1.62
CA GLY A 37 0.84 -2.65 -1.84
C GLY A 37 -0.38 -2.60 -2.76
N TYR A 38 -0.34 -3.33 -3.88
CA TYR A 38 -1.48 -3.44 -4.78
C TYR A 38 -2.67 -4.17 -4.13
N LEU A 39 -2.40 -5.23 -3.37
CA LEU A 39 -3.43 -5.95 -2.62
C LEU A 39 -4.10 -5.03 -1.59
N ALA A 40 -3.33 -4.23 -0.85
CA ALA A 40 -3.86 -3.26 0.11
C ALA A 40 -4.78 -2.22 -0.56
N TYR A 41 -4.40 -1.71 -1.73
CA TYR A 41 -5.25 -0.81 -2.52
C TYR A 41 -6.61 -1.45 -2.84
N TYR A 42 -6.61 -2.72 -3.27
CA TYR A 42 -7.85 -3.45 -3.55
C TYR A 42 -8.64 -3.78 -2.28
N ILE A 43 -7.99 -4.14 -1.17
CA ILE A 43 -8.66 -4.39 0.11
C ILE A 43 -9.41 -3.14 0.56
N VAL A 44 -8.75 -1.97 0.59
CA VAL A 44 -9.40 -0.72 1.01
C VAL A 44 -10.57 -0.40 0.08
N ARG A 45 -10.38 -0.44 -1.23
CA ARG A 45 -11.42 -0.12 -2.22
C ARG A 45 -12.60 -1.09 -2.21
N ASN A 46 -12.35 -2.38 -2.03
CA ASN A 46 -13.39 -3.40 -1.97
C ASN A 46 -14.24 -3.26 -0.69
N ASN A 47 -13.62 -2.96 0.44
CA ASN A 47 -14.36 -2.72 1.69
C ASN A 47 -15.26 -1.48 1.63
N PHE A 48 -14.85 -0.40 0.94
CA PHE A 48 -15.72 0.76 0.70
C PHE A 48 -16.96 0.43 -0.16
N THR A 49 -16.81 -0.49 -1.12
CA THR A 49 -17.92 -0.94 -1.98
C THR A 49 -18.92 -1.82 -1.22
N LEU A 50 -18.44 -2.55 -0.21
CA LEU A 50 -19.26 -3.36 0.70
C LEU A 50 -19.91 -2.54 1.83
N SER A 51 -19.30 -1.43 2.25
CA SER A 51 -19.82 -0.55 3.31
C SER A 51 -20.88 0.44 2.82
N THR A 52 -20.87 0.78 1.53
CA THR A 52 -21.83 1.70 0.91
C THR A 52 -23.30 1.25 0.97
N PRO A 53 -23.66 -0.04 0.82
CA PRO A 53 -25.04 -0.48 1.05
C PRO A 53 -25.44 -0.43 2.53
N TYR A 54 -24.53 -0.75 3.47
CA TYR A 54 -24.83 -0.73 4.91
C TYR A 54 -25.04 0.69 5.45
N LEU A 55 -24.29 1.67 4.94
CA LEU A 55 -24.46 3.08 5.32
C LEU A 55 -25.76 3.72 4.77
N LYS A 56 -26.36 3.16 3.71
CA LYS A 56 -27.65 3.63 3.18
C LYS A 56 -28.82 3.23 4.08
N GLU A 57 -28.73 2.09 4.73
CA GLU A 57 -29.83 1.52 5.53
C GLU A 57 -29.90 2.13 6.94
N GLN A 58 -28.78 2.61 7.50
CA GLN A 58 -28.73 3.17 8.86
C GLN A 58 -28.84 4.71 8.97
N LEU A 59 -28.67 5.49 7.89
CA LEU A 59 -28.50 6.95 8.01
C LEU A 59 -29.29 7.87 7.05
N ASP A 60 -30.17 7.36 6.18
CA ASP A 60 -30.93 8.20 5.21
C ASP A 60 -30.05 9.19 4.41
N LEU A 61 -28.78 8.81 4.18
CA LEU A 61 -27.81 9.68 3.53
C LEU A 61 -27.97 9.59 2.00
N SER A 62 -28.30 10.73 1.38
CA SER A 62 -28.40 10.82 -0.09
C SER A 62 -27.08 10.38 -0.75
N ALA A 63 -27.18 9.75 -1.92
CA ALA A 63 -26.04 9.20 -2.67
C ALA A 63 -24.91 10.22 -2.89
N THR A 64 -25.23 11.51 -2.89
CA THR A 64 -24.30 12.63 -3.05
C THR A 64 -23.34 12.78 -1.85
N LYS A 65 -23.80 12.56 -0.61
CA LYS A 65 -22.95 12.70 0.59
C LYS A 65 -21.98 11.54 0.76
N LEU A 66 -22.38 10.33 0.38
CA LEU A 66 -21.52 9.13 0.38
C LEU A 66 -20.42 9.23 -0.68
N ALA A 67 -20.74 9.76 -1.86
CA ALA A 67 -19.75 10.04 -2.90
C ALA A 67 -18.74 11.10 -2.43
N CYS A 68 -19.19 12.13 -1.73
CA CYS A 68 -18.35 13.18 -1.16
C CYS A 68 -17.35 12.64 -0.11
N SER A 69 -17.79 11.74 0.78
CA SER A 69 -16.89 11.16 1.81
C SER A 69 -15.88 10.15 1.26
N ALA A 70 -16.23 9.42 0.18
CA ALA A 70 -15.34 8.41 -0.41
C ALA A 70 -14.32 9.02 -1.39
N ALA A 71 -14.65 10.16 -1.99
CA ALA A 71 -13.82 10.81 -3.01
C ALA A 71 -12.96 11.97 -2.47
N ALA A 72 -12.95 12.22 -1.15
CA ALA A 72 -12.25 13.33 -0.51
C ALA A 72 -12.60 14.69 -1.15
N CYS A 73 -13.72 15.27 -0.71
CA CYS A 73 -13.84 16.74 -0.68
C CYS A 73 -13.17 17.28 0.58
#